data_AF-A0A7T1I2M3-F1
#
_entry.id   AF-A0A7T1I2M3-F1
#
_cell.length_a   1.000
_cell.length_b   1.000
_cell.length_c   1.000
_cell.angle_alpha   90.00
_cell.angle_beta   90.00
_cell.angle_gamma   90.00
#
_symmetry.space_group_name_H-M   'P 1'
#
loop_
_entity.id
_entity.type
_entity.pdbx_description
1 polymer ?
#
loop_
_entity_poly.entity_id
_entity_poly.type
_entity_poly.pdbx_seq_one_letter_code
_entity_poly.pdbx_strand_id
1 'polypeptide(L)' 'MIVIQSRASGELVWRDEVSRLSHFKAYMTAKAKARLTGRVYRLVDRDGVVLEQIFY' A
#
# COMPACT_ATOMS: atom_id res chain seq x y z
N MET A 1 -7.89 -8.47 -7.30
CA MET A 1 -7.87 -7.97 -5.92
C MET A 1 -6.53 -7.30 -5.70
N ILE A 2 -6.52 -6.18 -5.00
CA ILE A 2 -5.31 -5.37 -4.74
C ILE A 2 -5.09 -5.36 -3.25
N VAL A 3 -3.91 -5.79 -2.82
CA VAL A 3 -3.45 -5.77 -1.44
C VAL A 3 -2.68 -4.48 -1.22
N ILE A 4 -3.06 -3.75 -0.18
CA ILE A 4 -2.30 -2.61 0.31
C ILE A 4 -1.29 -3.15 1.31
N GLN A 5 -0.02 -2.91 1.01
CA GLN A 5 1.07 -3.22 1.91
C GLN A 5 1.69 -1.94 2.46
N SER A 6 2.21 -2.00 3.67
CA SER A 6 2.93 -0.88 4.28
C SER A 6 4.25 -1.34 4.90
N ARG A 7 5.16 -0.38 5.07
CA ARG A 7 6.36 -0.53 5.89
C ARG A 7 6.78 0.81 6.50
N ALA A 8 7.40 0.77 7.67
CA ALA A 8 8.04 1.94 8.24
C ALA A 8 9.32 2.31 7.48
N SER A 9 9.77 3.56 7.64
CA SER A 9 11.07 3.98 7.14
C SER A 9 12.17 3.15 7.81
N GLY A 10 12.95 2.42 7.00
CA GLY A 10 14.00 1.51 7.47
C GLY A 10 13.59 0.04 7.64
N GLU A 11 12.30 -0.30 7.59
CA GLU A 11 11.88 -1.71 7.55
C GLU A 11 12.12 -2.32 6.16
N LEU A 12 12.70 -3.52 6.13
CA LEU A 12 12.88 -4.28 4.87
C LEU A 12 11.62 -5.05 4.47
N VAL A 13 10.78 -5.38 5.45
CA VAL A 13 9.62 -6.25 5.27
C VAL A 13 8.37 -5.43 5.04
N TRP A 14 7.61 -5.81 4.01
CA TRP A 14 6.27 -5.29 3.74
C TRP A 14 5.23 -6.08 4.51
N ARG A 15 4.26 -5.39 5.12
CA ARG A 15 3.15 -6.01 5.84
C ARG A 15 1.85 -5.78 5.11
N ASP A 16 1.06 -6.83 4.94
CA ASP A 16 -0.30 -6.73 4.41
C ASP A 16 -1.20 -6.01 5.41
N GLU A 17 -1.94 -5.01 4.95
CA GLU A 17 -2.90 -4.30 5.79
C GLU A 17 -4.34 -4.59 5.40
N VAL A 18 -4.69 -4.37 4.13
CA VAL A 18 -6.08 -4.47 3.68
C VAL A 18 -6.14 -4.72 2.18
N SER A 19 -7.15 -5.45 1.73
CA SER A 19 -7.42 -5.66 0.32
C SER A 19 -8.61 -4.83 -0.19
N ARG A 20 -8.55 -4.49 -1.48
CA ARG A 20 -9.59 -3.75 -2.21
C ARG A 20 -9.77 -4.35 -3.60
N LEU A 21 -10.98 -4.23 -4.15
CA LEU A 21 -11.28 -4.72 -5.50
C LEU A 21 -10.90 -3.73 -6.59
N SER A 22 -10.84 -2.43 -6.26
CA SER A 22 -10.56 -1.35 -7.22
C SER A 22 -9.24 -0.67 -6.89
N HIS A 23 -8.44 -0.42 -7.94
CA HIS A 23 -7.18 0.33 -7.85
C HIS A 23 -7.38 1.71 -7.25
N PHE A 24 -8.38 2.46 -7.73
CA PHE A 24 -8.69 3.79 -7.23
C PHE A 24 -8.98 3.80 -5.72
N LYS A 25 -9.81 2.87 -5.24
CA LYS A 25 -10.12 2.76 -3.79
C LYS A 25 -8.88 2.36 -2.98
N ALA A 26 -8.04 1.47 -3.53
CA ALA A 26 -6.79 1.06 -2.89
C ALA A 26 -5.82 2.24 -2.77
N TYR A 27 -5.62 2.99 -3.87
CA TYR A 27 -4.80 4.18 -3.92
C TYR A 27 -5.24 5.25 -2.93
N MET A 28 -6.53 5.62 -2.94
CA MET A 28 -7.05 6.64 -2.01
C MET A 28 -6.88 6.23 -0.55
N THR A 29 -7.08 4.94 -0.23
CA THR A 29 -6.87 4.40 1.12
C THR A 29 -5.39 4.49 1.52
N ALA A 30 -4.49 4.01 0.66
CA ALA A 30 -3.06 4.01 0.91
C ALA A 30 -2.49 5.43 1.03
N LYS A 31 -2.94 6.36 0.20
CA LYS A 31 -2.54 7.78 0.26
C LYS A 31 -3.00 8.47 1.54
N ALA A 32 -4.24 8.22 1.98
CA ALA A 32 -4.74 8.73 3.25
C ALA A 32 -3.93 8.18 4.43
N LYS A 33 -3.64 6.87 4.42
CA LYS A 33 -2.83 6.23 5.46
C LYS A 33 -1.36 6.67 5.46
N ALA A 34 -0.75 6.85 4.29
CA ALA A 34 0.62 7.38 4.15
C ALA A 34 0.76 8.73 4.86
N ARG A 35 -0.19 9.64 4.62
CA ARG A 35 -0.24 10.96 5.28
C ARG A 35 -0.42 10.89 6.79
N LEU A 36 -1.20 9.94 7.29
CA LEU A 36 -1.47 9.82 8.73
C LEU A 36 -0.35 9.12 9.50
N THR A 37 0.35 8.18 8.87
CA THR A 37 1.31 7.30 9.55
C THR A 37 2.76 7.60 9.22
N GLY A 38 3.04 8.39 8.18
CA GLY A 38 4.39 8.61 7.66
C GLY A 38 5.05 7.35 7.08
N ARG A 39 4.29 6.27 6.90
CA ARG A 39 4.76 5.00 6.32
C ARG A 39 4.72 5.05 4.80
N VAL A 40 5.55 4.21 4.19
CA VAL A 40 5.50 3.96 2.74
C VAL A 40 4.48 2.87 2.49
N TYR A 41 3.60 3.10 1.52
CA TYR A 41 2.59 2.13 1.10
C TYR A 41 2.88 1.67 -0.32
N ARG A 42 2.45 0.46 -0.66
CA ARG A 42 2.39 0.00 -2.04
C ARG A 42 1.12 -0.79 -2.30
N LEU A 43 0.71 -0.78 -3.55
CA LEU A 43 -0.40 -1.56 -4.06
C LEU A 43 0.17 -2.77 -4.79
N VAL A 44 -0.29 -3.97 -4.41
CA VAL A 44 0.15 -5.23 -5.01
C VAL A 44 -1.07 -5.96 -5.54
N ASP A 45 -0.99 -6.52 -6.74
CA ASP A 45 -2.05 -7.37 -7.26
C ASP A 45 -2.00 -8.80 -6.65
N ARG A 46 -2.86 -9.69 -7.14
CA ARG A 46 -2.93 -11.08 -6.68
C ARG A 46 -1.70 -11.91 -7.05
N ASP A 47 -0.97 -11.49 -8.07
CA ASP A 47 0.18 -12.18 -8.65
C ASP A 47 1.49 -11.67 -8.02
N GLY A 48 1.39 -10.76 -7.03
CA GLY A 48 2.54 -10.19 -6.34
C GLY A 48 3.17 -9.00 -7.07
N VAL A 49 2.55 -8.54 -8.17
CA VAL A 49 3.08 -7.43 -8.97
C VAL A 49 2.79 -6.12 -8.26
N VAL A 50 3.83 -5.31 -8.08
CA VAL A 50 3.70 -3.95 -7.53
C VAL A 50 3.08 -3.06 -8.60
N LEU A 51 1.86 -2.61 -8.35
CA LEU A 51 1.12 -1.70 -9.24
C LEU A 51 1.55 -0.25 -9.03
N GLU A 52 1.74 0.16 -7.77
CA GLU A 52 2.09 1.54 -7.42
C GLU A 52 2.75 1.61 -6.03
N GLN A 53 3.66 2.58 -5.84
CA GLN A 53 4.27 2.88 -4.55
C GLN A 53 3.98 4.33 -4.16
N ILE A 54 3.54 4.51 -2.92
CA ILE A 54 3.01 5.76 -2.39
C ILE A 54 3.89 6.20 -1.24
N PHE A 55 4.48 7.38 -1.42
CA PHE A 55 5.32 8.06 -0.44
C PHE A 55 4.55 9.23 0.18
N TYR A 56 4.89 9.59 1.42
CA TYR A 56 4.49 10.85 2.04
C TYR A 56 5.46 11.95 1.64
#